data_AF-A0A6A3CKL1-F1
#
_entry.id   AF-A0A6A3CKL1-F1
#
_cell.length_a   1.000
_cell.length_b   1.000
_cell.length_c   1.000
_cell.angle_alpha   90.00
_cell.angle_beta   90.00
_cell.angle_gamma   90.00
#
_symmetry.space_group_name_H-M   'P 1'
#
loop_
_entity.id
_entity.type
_entity.pdbx_description
1 polymer ?
#
loop_
_entity_poly.entity_id
_entity_poly.type
_entity_poly.pdbx_seq_one_letter_code
_entity_poly.pdbx_strand_id
1 'polypeptide(L)'
;MKQTIPQPKINDIKEMTYEDTTATLRRTIHLVSTLQSEHGHWPSENSGPMYFMPPLVMCLYITGHLNSIFTTEHRKEILRYIYCQQDGGWGLYAGGHHSSMFGTTLNYICMRLLGVEPDGGLDNACERGRKWILDRGGVTYITSWGKTWLAIMGIYEWSGCNPMPPEFWLLPSYFPVHPEDGMKMQSFGSQVWDASFFLQALLASNLSDEIGHTIMKGHNFLKNSQVRDNPPGDFKECLDTFLKDHGHFLIEIMDGKSLIVLQKLLSVAYILQ
;
A
#
# COMPACT_ATOMS: atom_id res chain seq x y z
N MET A 1 -5.14 -4.24 -26.64
CA MET A 1 -4.77 -5.33 -27.58
C MET A 1 -5.89 -6.37 -27.56
N LYS A 2 -6.35 -6.88 -28.71
CA LYS A 2 -7.39 -7.93 -28.74
C LYS A 2 -6.71 -9.29 -28.57
N GLN A 3 -7.12 -10.10 -27.59
CA GLN A 3 -6.53 -11.42 -27.35
C GLN A 3 -6.81 -12.34 -28.55
N THR A 4 -5.77 -12.81 -29.20
CA THR A 4 -5.85 -13.67 -30.41
C THR A 4 -5.60 -15.14 -30.12
N ILE A 5 -4.98 -15.46 -28.98
CA ILE A 5 -4.67 -16.83 -28.60
C ILE A 5 -5.94 -17.49 -28.04
N PRO A 6 -6.39 -18.64 -28.57
CA PRO A 6 -7.57 -19.36 -28.07
C PRO A 6 -7.48 -19.68 -26.58
N GLN A 7 -8.61 -19.71 -25.88
CA GLN A 7 -8.64 -20.06 -24.46
C GLN A 7 -8.68 -21.59 -24.32
N PRO A 8 -7.68 -22.22 -23.69
CA PRO A 8 -7.78 -23.63 -23.33
C PRO A 8 -8.97 -23.84 -22.38
N LYS A 9 -9.80 -24.84 -22.66
CA LYS A 9 -10.91 -25.26 -21.79
C LYS A 9 -10.52 -26.59 -21.16
N ILE A 10 -10.08 -26.55 -19.90
CA ILE A 10 -9.61 -27.72 -19.17
C ILE A 10 -10.68 -28.07 -18.14
N ASN A 11 -11.23 -29.28 -18.23
CA ASN A 11 -12.27 -29.78 -17.31
C ASN A 11 -11.67 -30.56 -16.13
N ASP A 12 -10.52 -31.22 -16.33
CA ASP A 12 -9.75 -31.91 -15.30
C ASP A 12 -8.25 -31.58 -15.45
N ILE A 13 -7.59 -31.26 -14.33
CA ILE A 13 -6.15 -30.95 -14.27
C ILE A 13 -5.31 -32.13 -14.79
N LYS A 14 -5.81 -33.36 -14.65
CA LYS A 14 -5.12 -34.56 -15.15
C LYS A 14 -5.03 -34.67 -16.67
N GLU A 15 -5.90 -33.95 -17.40
CA GLU A 15 -5.93 -33.93 -18.86
C GLU A 15 -5.13 -32.77 -19.47
N MET A 16 -4.48 -31.96 -18.63
CA MET A 16 -3.77 -30.76 -19.06
C MET A 16 -2.53 -31.09 -19.90
N THR A 17 -2.47 -30.55 -21.11
CA THR A 17 -1.33 -30.73 -22.03
C THR A 17 -0.28 -29.61 -21.88
N TYR A 18 0.90 -29.85 -22.46
CA TYR A 18 1.96 -28.84 -22.53
C TYR A 18 1.55 -27.64 -23.39
N GLU A 19 0.82 -27.91 -24.47
CA GLU A 19 0.29 -26.92 -25.40
C GLU A 19 -0.74 -26.02 -24.71
N ASP A 20 -1.63 -26.58 -23.89
CA ASP A 20 -2.61 -25.82 -23.11
C ASP A 20 -1.91 -24.89 -22.09
N THR A 21 -0.88 -25.41 -21.43
CA THR A 21 -0.07 -24.63 -20.48
C THR A 21 0.66 -23.48 -21.19
N THR A 22 1.24 -23.77 -22.36
CA THR A 22 1.95 -22.78 -23.18
C THR A 22 1.01 -21.70 -23.72
N ALA A 23 -0.16 -22.09 -24.21
CA ALA A 23 -1.18 -21.15 -24.68
C ALA A 23 -1.69 -20.27 -23.54
N THR A 24 -1.92 -20.83 -22.37
CA THR A 24 -2.32 -20.08 -21.16
C THR A 24 -1.22 -19.11 -20.72
N LEU A 25 0.03 -19.56 -20.67
CA LEU A 25 1.18 -18.73 -20.31
C LEU A 25 1.32 -17.54 -21.27
N ARG A 26 1.33 -17.79 -22.59
CA ARG A 26 1.41 -16.73 -23.60
C ARG A 26 0.25 -15.74 -23.46
N ARG A 27 -0.98 -16.22 -23.25
CA ARG A 27 -2.15 -15.35 -23.00
C ARG A 27 -1.96 -14.44 -21.80
N THR A 28 -1.51 -15.00 -20.68
CA THR A 28 -1.27 -14.26 -19.43
C THR A 28 -0.18 -13.21 -19.61
N ILE A 29 0.90 -13.56 -20.30
CA ILE A 29 2.01 -12.62 -20.56
C ILE A 29 1.58 -11.46 -21.45
N HIS A 30 0.80 -11.74 -22.51
CA HIS A 30 0.22 -10.70 -23.35
C HIS A 30 -0.72 -9.79 -22.53
N LEU A 31 -1.55 -10.36 -21.66
CA LEU A 31 -2.43 -9.59 -20.78
C LEU A 31 -1.63 -8.72 -19.80
N VAL A 32 -0.69 -9.30 -19.06
CA VAL A 32 0.17 -8.58 -18.11
C VAL A 32 0.95 -7.47 -18.82
N SER A 33 1.46 -7.73 -20.03
CA SER A 33 2.13 -6.70 -20.84
C SER A 33 1.22 -5.51 -21.14
N THR A 34 -0.08 -5.74 -21.39
CA THR A 34 -1.03 -4.65 -21.64
C THR A 34 -1.42 -3.87 -20.39
N LEU A 35 -1.24 -4.44 -19.20
CA LEU A 35 -1.49 -3.75 -17.91
C LEU A 35 -0.32 -2.85 -17.50
N GLN A 36 0.81 -2.92 -18.20
CA GLN A 36 1.97 -2.09 -17.92
C GLN A 36 1.66 -0.62 -18.20
N SER A 37 1.95 0.25 -17.22
CA SER A 37 1.75 1.70 -17.36
C SER A 37 2.62 2.33 -18.44
N GLU A 38 2.31 3.58 -18.79
CA GLU A 38 3.14 4.41 -19.67
C GLU A 38 4.57 4.61 -19.16
N HIS A 39 4.78 4.51 -17.84
CA HIS A 39 6.09 4.67 -17.20
C HIS A 39 6.84 3.35 -16.99
N GLY A 40 6.27 2.19 -17.35
CA GLY A 40 6.93 0.89 -17.31
C GLY A 40 6.73 0.06 -16.05
N HIS A 41 6.09 0.61 -15.01
CA HIS A 41 5.65 -0.18 -13.85
C HIS A 41 4.25 -0.77 -14.07
N TRP A 42 3.86 -1.71 -13.22
CA TRP A 42 2.51 -2.29 -13.19
C TRP A 42 1.73 -1.69 -12.02
N PRO A 43 0.77 -0.78 -12.26
CA PRO A 43 -0.07 -0.26 -11.21
C PRO A 43 -0.90 -1.41 -10.62
N SER A 44 -0.90 -1.50 -9.30
CA SER A 44 -1.70 -2.46 -8.56
C SER A 44 -2.44 -1.76 -7.43
N GLU A 45 -3.60 -2.28 -7.08
CA GLU A 45 -4.31 -1.86 -5.88
C GLU A 45 -3.56 -2.38 -4.65
N ASN A 46 -3.06 -1.47 -3.81
CA ASN A 46 -2.50 -1.79 -2.49
C ASN A 46 -3.43 -1.27 -1.39
N SER A 47 -4.63 -1.85 -1.36
CA SER A 47 -5.68 -1.55 -0.39
C SER A 47 -5.69 -2.57 0.74
N GLY A 48 -6.41 -2.26 1.82
CA GLY A 48 -6.62 -3.20 2.91
C GLY A 48 -6.85 -2.47 4.22
N PRO A 49 -5.87 -1.73 4.75
CA PRO A 49 -6.01 -1.04 6.02
C PRO A 49 -7.12 0.02 6.01
N MET A 50 -8.09 -0.15 6.91
CA MET A 50 -9.26 0.74 7.04
C MET A 50 -8.96 1.98 7.90
N TYR A 51 -7.69 2.27 8.18
CA TYR A 51 -7.23 3.33 9.07
C TYR A 51 -6.21 4.28 8.44
N PHE A 52 -6.01 4.25 7.11
CA PHE A 52 -5.20 5.27 6.42
C PHE A 52 -6.04 6.46 5.90
N MET A 53 -7.19 6.17 5.31
CA MET A 53 -8.08 7.21 4.79
C MET A 53 -8.62 8.14 5.89
N PRO A 54 -9.06 7.64 7.07
CA PRO A 54 -9.57 8.53 8.11
C PRO A 54 -8.54 9.55 8.63
N PRO A 55 -7.29 9.17 8.99
CA PRO A 55 -6.25 10.15 9.30
C PRO A 55 -6.00 11.21 8.22
N LEU A 56 -5.99 10.82 6.95
CA LEU A 56 -5.82 11.78 5.84
C LEU A 56 -6.97 12.80 5.81
N VAL A 57 -8.22 12.33 5.95
CA VAL A 57 -9.40 13.20 6.04
C VAL A 57 -9.31 14.11 7.26
N MET A 58 -8.90 13.60 8.42
CA MET A 58 -8.70 14.39 9.64
C MET A 58 -7.63 15.49 9.45
N CYS A 59 -6.47 15.15 8.90
CA CYS A 59 -5.41 16.12 8.59
C CYS A 59 -5.89 17.21 7.63
N LEU A 60 -6.57 16.84 6.55
CA LEU A 60 -7.08 17.79 5.57
C LEU A 60 -8.20 18.67 6.14
N TYR A 61 -8.99 18.13 7.06
CA TYR A 61 -9.99 18.90 7.80
C TYR A 61 -9.32 19.93 8.71
N ILE A 62 -8.38 19.49 9.56
CA ILE A 62 -7.65 20.37 10.50
C ILE A 62 -6.90 21.48 9.76
N THR A 63 -6.24 21.15 8.65
CA THR A 63 -5.47 22.12 7.86
C THR A 63 -6.33 23.00 6.95
N GLY A 64 -7.65 22.75 6.86
CA GLY A 64 -8.57 23.52 6.01
C GLY A 64 -8.52 23.20 4.51
N HIS A 65 -7.83 22.13 4.10
CA HIS A 65 -7.64 21.75 2.69
C HIS A 65 -8.62 20.69 2.19
N LEU A 66 -9.55 20.21 3.03
CA LEU A 66 -10.47 19.12 2.69
C LEU A 66 -11.24 19.35 1.38
N ASN A 67 -11.78 20.57 1.18
CA ASN A 67 -12.53 20.93 -0.03
C ASN A 67 -11.62 21.20 -1.25
N SER A 68 -10.34 21.48 -1.03
CA SER A 68 -9.37 21.71 -2.11
C SER A 68 -8.83 20.41 -2.68
N ILE A 69 -8.66 19.38 -1.84
CA ILE A 69 -8.09 18.08 -2.24
C ILE A 69 -9.19 17.08 -2.61
N PHE A 70 -10.28 17.01 -1.84
CA PHE A 70 -11.38 16.09 -2.12
C PHE A 70 -12.54 16.79 -2.83
N THR A 71 -12.59 16.56 -4.14
CA THR A 71 -13.75 16.82 -4.99
C THR A 71 -14.97 16.02 -4.52
N THR A 72 -16.15 16.37 -5.01
CA THR A 72 -17.39 15.63 -4.73
C THR A 72 -17.29 14.15 -5.10
N GLU A 73 -16.61 13.82 -6.20
CA GLU A 73 -16.44 12.43 -6.64
C GLU A 73 -15.49 11.65 -5.73
N HIS A 74 -14.39 12.28 -5.25
CA HIS A 74 -13.52 11.67 -4.25
C HIS A 74 -14.31 11.30 -2.99
N ARG A 75 -15.19 12.19 -2.51
CA ARG A 75 -16.01 11.94 -1.31
C ARG A 75 -16.97 10.78 -1.52
N LYS A 76 -17.65 10.74 -2.66
CA LYS A 76 -18.57 9.64 -3.01
C LYS A 76 -17.85 8.31 -3.00
N GLU A 77 -16.66 8.23 -3.60
CA GLU A 77 -15.88 6.98 -3.65
C GLU A 77 -15.32 6.58 -2.29
N ILE A 78 -14.83 7.54 -1.49
CA ILE A 78 -14.40 7.27 -0.10
C ILE A 78 -15.56 6.71 0.72
N LEU A 79 -16.73 7.35 0.66
CA LEU A 79 -17.93 6.91 1.39
C LEU A 79 -18.42 5.54 0.88
N ARG A 80 -18.44 5.32 -0.44
CA ARG A 80 -18.80 4.03 -1.05
C ARG A 80 -17.92 2.91 -0.51
N TYR A 81 -16.60 3.13 -0.46
CA TYR A 81 -15.67 2.15 0.09
C TYR A 81 -15.95 1.86 1.57
N ILE A 82 -16.15 2.90 2.39
CA ILE A 82 -16.50 2.75 3.81
C ILE A 82 -17.79 1.92 3.96
N TYR A 83 -18.84 2.22 3.20
CA TYR A 83 -20.10 1.49 3.29
C TYR A 83 -19.98 0.01 2.92
N CYS A 84 -19.18 -0.31 1.89
CA CYS A 84 -18.97 -1.70 1.47
C CYS A 84 -18.31 -2.59 2.55
N GLN A 85 -17.60 -1.99 3.51
CA GLN A 85 -16.84 -2.70 4.53
C GLN A 85 -17.55 -2.77 5.89
N GLN A 86 -18.79 -2.26 6.01
CA GLN A 86 -19.47 -2.19 7.30
C GLN A 86 -20.19 -3.51 7.65
N ASP A 87 -19.85 -4.11 8.78
CA ASP A 87 -20.50 -5.30 9.38
C ASP A 87 -21.29 -4.96 10.67
N GLY A 88 -21.62 -3.68 10.83
CA GLY A 88 -22.12 -3.04 12.06
C GLY A 88 -21.19 -1.92 12.50
N GLY A 89 -19.88 -2.18 12.48
CA GLY A 89 -18.81 -1.18 12.62
C GLY A 89 -17.76 -1.35 11.51
N TRP A 90 -16.48 -1.08 11.82
CA TRP A 90 -15.37 -1.31 10.90
C TRP A 90 -14.17 -1.97 11.59
N GLY A 91 -13.56 -2.93 10.88
CA GLY A 91 -12.34 -3.63 11.28
C GLY A 91 -11.06 -2.81 11.05
N LEU A 92 -9.91 -3.43 11.31
CA LEU A 92 -8.60 -2.85 10.98
C LEU A 92 -8.28 -2.94 9.49
N TYR A 93 -8.84 -3.93 8.80
CA TYR A 93 -8.61 -4.18 7.38
C TYR A 93 -9.92 -4.58 6.69
N ALA A 94 -10.00 -4.31 5.38
CA ALA A 94 -11.12 -4.66 4.52
C ALA A 94 -11.31 -6.18 4.48
N GLY A 95 -12.57 -6.63 4.51
CA GLY A 95 -12.91 -8.06 4.60
C GLY A 95 -12.56 -8.74 5.93
N GLY A 96 -12.07 -8.01 6.94
CA GLY A 96 -11.84 -8.56 8.27
C GLY A 96 -13.14 -8.99 8.95
N HIS A 97 -13.17 -10.20 9.51
CA HIS A 97 -14.38 -10.80 10.08
C HIS A 97 -14.88 -10.13 11.38
N HIS A 98 -14.16 -9.13 11.91
CA HIS A 98 -14.51 -8.47 13.16
C HIS A 98 -14.24 -6.96 13.12
N SER A 99 -15.32 -6.19 13.32
CA SER A 99 -15.24 -4.79 13.73
C SER A 99 -14.35 -4.57 14.97
N SER A 100 -13.67 -3.42 15.00
CA SER A 100 -12.80 -2.99 16.11
C SER A 100 -13.17 -1.58 16.59
N MET A 101 -12.87 -1.25 17.85
CA MET A 101 -13.11 0.11 18.37
C MET A 101 -12.31 1.17 17.60
N PHE A 102 -11.07 0.85 17.24
CA PHE A 102 -10.21 1.74 16.46
C PHE A 102 -10.75 1.97 15.04
N GLY A 103 -10.97 0.90 14.27
CA GLY A 103 -11.50 0.99 12.91
C GLY A 103 -12.87 1.67 12.87
N THR A 104 -13.77 1.29 13.78
CA THR A 104 -15.14 1.85 13.83
C THR A 104 -15.14 3.33 14.15
N THR A 105 -14.37 3.74 15.16
CA THR A 105 -14.31 5.16 15.57
C THR A 105 -13.73 6.02 14.46
N LEU A 106 -12.62 5.60 13.85
CA LEU A 106 -11.97 6.39 12.81
C LEU A 106 -12.86 6.53 11.56
N ASN A 107 -13.48 5.43 11.10
CA ASN A 107 -14.38 5.49 9.94
C ASN A 107 -15.67 6.25 10.24
N TYR A 108 -16.20 6.17 11.47
CA TYR A 108 -17.32 7.02 11.90
C TYR A 108 -16.94 8.51 11.79
N ILE A 109 -15.82 8.93 12.38
CA ILE A 109 -15.36 10.33 12.30
C ILE A 109 -15.11 10.75 10.85
N CYS A 110 -14.49 9.88 10.05
CA CYS A 110 -14.27 10.11 8.62
C CYS A 110 -15.58 10.49 7.91
N MET A 111 -16.64 9.69 8.07
CA MET A 111 -17.95 10.00 7.48
C MET A 111 -18.50 11.33 8.01
N ARG A 112 -18.37 11.62 9.30
CA ARG A 112 -18.84 12.89 9.89
C ARG A 112 -18.12 14.10 9.28
N LEU A 113 -16.80 14.02 9.10
CA LEU A 113 -16.01 15.09 8.50
C LEU A 113 -16.29 15.28 7.00
N LEU A 114 -16.68 14.22 6.31
CA LEU A 114 -17.11 14.26 4.91
C LEU A 114 -18.55 14.78 4.72
N GLY A 115 -19.24 15.14 5.80
CA GLY A 115 -20.56 15.75 5.77
C GLY A 115 -21.73 14.76 5.91
N VAL A 116 -21.48 13.54 6.37
CA VAL A 116 -22.55 12.60 6.69
C VAL A 116 -23.13 12.93 8.06
N GLU A 117 -24.45 13.09 8.11
CA GLU A 117 -25.18 13.37 9.35
C GLU A 117 -25.10 12.21 10.36
N PRO A 118 -25.30 12.47 11.68
CA PRO A 118 -25.20 11.45 12.72
C PRO A 118 -26.09 10.22 12.48
N ASP A 119 -27.26 10.45 11.87
CA ASP A 119 -28.27 9.44 11.58
C ASP A 119 -28.36 9.15 10.07
N GLY A 120 -27.32 9.56 9.31
CA GLY A 120 -27.27 9.45 7.86
C GLY A 120 -26.33 8.36 7.35
N GLY A 121 -26.02 8.46 6.04
CA GLY A 121 -25.22 7.48 5.31
C GLY A 121 -26.06 6.34 4.74
N LEU A 122 -25.43 5.47 3.94
CA LEU A 122 -26.12 4.33 3.34
C LEU A 122 -26.67 3.40 4.43
N ASP A 123 -27.98 3.17 4.41
CA ASP A 123 -28.70 2.36 5.39
C ASP A 123 -28.49 2.78 6.86
N ASN A 124 -28.31 4.08 7.14
CA ASN A 124 -27.97 4.62 8.47
C ASN A 124 -26.61 4.12 8.98
N ALA A 125 -25.62 4.00 8.08
CA ALA A 125 -24.27 3.57 8.41
C ALA A 125 -23.66 4.32 9.61
N CYS A 126 -23.84 5.64 9.70
CA CYS A 126 -23.34 6.44 10.82
C CYS A 126 -24.01 6.05 12.15
N GLU A 127 -25.34 5.89 12.16
CA GLU A 127 -26.09 5.50 13.34
C GLU A 127 -25.64 4.13 13.86
N ARG A 128 -25.53 3.16 12.96
CA ARG A 128 -25.06 1.81 13.30
C ARG A 128 -23.65 1.82 13.87
N GLY A 129 -22.74 2.57 13.26
CA GLY A 129 -21.38 2.73 13.76
C GLY A 129 -21.34 3.36 15.15
N ARG A 130 -22.13 4.41 15.38
CA ARG A 130 -22.27 5.05 16.69
C ARG A 130 -22.83 4.09 17.72
N LYS A 131 -23.89 3.35 17.38
CA LYS A 131 -24.49 2.32 18.24
C LYS A 131 -23.45 1.23 18.58
N TRP A 132 -22.71 0.75 17.59
CA TRP A 132 -21.67 -0.26 17.79
C TRP A 132 -20.60 0.19 18.81
N ILE A 133 -20.18 1.46 18.73
CA ILE A 133 -19.22 2.08 19.67
C ILE A 133 -19.82 2.14 21.08
N LEU A 134 -21.06 2.65 21.21
CA LEU A 134 -21.72 2.82 22.50
C LEU A 134 -21.99 1.48 23.20
N ASP A 135 -22.45 0.47 22.46
CA ASP A 135 -22.74 -0.87 22.98
C ASP A 135 -21.48 -1.57 23.54
N ARG A 136 -20.28 -1.07 23.24
CA ARG A 136 -18.97 -1.61 23.68
C ARG A 136 -18.25 -0.72 24.68
N GLY A 137 -18.99 0.11 25.41
CA GLY A 137 -18.44 0.97 26.47
C GLY A 137 -17.90 2.31 25.97
N GLY A 138 -18.10 2.63 24.69
CA GLY A 138 -17.73 3.92 24.11
C GLY A 138 -16.26 4.02 23.70
N VAL A 139 -15.90 5.21 23.22
CA VAL A 139 -14.61 5.48 22.57
C VAL A 139 -13.41 5.42 23.53
N THR A 140 -13.64 5.41 24.84
CA THR A 140 -12.56 5.35 25.86
C THR A 140 -11.73 4.06 25.78
N TYR A 141 -12.30 2.99 25.22
CA TYR A 141 -11.64 1.70 24.97
C TYR A 141 -10.83 1.65 23.67
N ILE A 142 -10.68 2.77 22.96
CA ILE A 142 -9.86 2.84 21.75
C ILE A 142 -8.37 2.64 22.06
N THR A 143 -7.62 2.11 21.09
CA THR A 143 -6.17 1.90 21.17
C THR A 143 -5.41 3.24 21.30
N SER A 144 -4.15 3.19 21.75
CA SER A 144 -3.31 4.39 21.97
C SER A 144 -3.23 5.31 20.75
N TRP A 145 -3.06 4.75 19.55
CA TRP A 145 -3.06 5.51 18.30
C TRP A 145 -4.38 6.22 18.05
N GLY A 146 -5.50 5.58 18.39
CA GLY A 146 -6.82 6.19 18.29
C GLY A 146 -6.96 7.36 19.24
N LYS A 147 -6.52 7.20 20.50
CA LYS A 147 -6.53 8.29 21.49
C LYS A 147 -5.74 9.50 21.01
N THR A 148 -4.57 9.30 20.42
CA THR A 148 -3.77 10.37 19.82
C THR A 148 -4.55 11.12 18.74
N TRP A 149 -5.18 10.42 17.79
CA TRP A 149 -6.00 11.06 16.76
C TRP A 149 -7.18 11.84 17.33
N LEU A 150 -7.88 11.29 18.32
CA LEU A 150 -8.99 11.97 18.99
C LEU A 150 -8.53 13.21 19.76
N ALA A 151 -7.34 13.16 20.36
CA ALA A 151 -6.74 14.29 21.07
C ALA A 151 -6.28 15.39 20.11
N ILE A 152 -5.70 15.03 18.96
CA ILE A 152 -5.40 15.96 17.86
C ILE A 152 -6.68 16.65 17.37
N MET A 153 -7.78 15.92 17.27
CA MET A 153 -9.09 16.45 16.88
C MET A 153 -9.78 17.26 18.00
N GLY A 154 -9.22 17.32 19.21
CA GLY A 154 -9.80 18.06 20.34
C GLY A 154 -11.02 17.40 20.99
N ILE A 155 -11.28 16.12 20.71
CA ILE A 155 -12.45 15.37 21.24
C ILE A 155 -12.07 14.32 22.29
N TYR A 156 -10.79 14.29 22.69
CA TYR A 156 -10.25 13.48 23.78
C TYR A 156 -9.15 14.26 24.49
N GLU A 157 -9.04 14.13 25.81
CA GLU A 157 -8.00 14.85 26.56
C GLU A 157 -6.62 14.23 26.34
N TRP A 158 -5.62 15.07 26.08
CA TRP A 158 -4.22 14.64 25.95
C TRP A 158 -3.70 13.91 27.19
N SER A 159 -4.23 14.25 28.38
CA SER A 159 -3.94 13.58 29.66
C SER A 159 -4.28 12.08 29.66
N GLY A 160 -5.22 11.64 28.81
CA GLY A 160 -5.60 10.24 28.67
C GLY A 160 -4.75 9.44 27.67
N CYS A 161 -3.80 10.09 26.99
CA CYS A 161 -2.85 9.46 26.08
C CYS A 161 -1.59 9.02 26.85
N ASN A 162 -1.00 7.89 26.44
CA ASN A 162 0.33 7.54 26.93
C ASN A 162 1.33 8.58 26.40
N PRO A 163 2.23 9.11 27.25
CA PRO A 163 3.19 10.11 26.81
C PRO A 163 4.13 9.51 25.76
N MET A 164 4.40 10.28 24.72
CA MET A 164 5.43 10.02 23.71
C MET A 164 6.52 11.10 23.88
N PRO A 165 7.42 10.95 24.87
CA PRO A 165 8.37 11.99 25.22
C PRO A 165 9.36 12.24 24.07
N PRO A 166 9.39 13.44 23.47
CA PRO A 166 10.37 13.76 22.44
C PRO A 166 11.82 13.74 22.97
N GLU A 167 12.01 13.77 24.28
CA GLU A 167 13.32 13.67 24.93
C GLU A 167 14.05 12.36 24.62
N PHE A 168 13.34 11.30 24.20
CA PHE A 168 13.99 10.06 23.75
C PHE A 168 14.89 10.25 22.53
N TRP A 169 14.61 11.25 21.68
CA TRP A 169 15.48 11.63 20.57
C TRP A 169 16.79 12.29 21.02
N LEU A 170 16.91 12.71 22.29
CA LEU A 170 18.12 13.29 22.86
C LEU A 170 19.04 12.24 23.51
N LEU A 171 18.59 11.00 23.62
CA LEU A 171 19.38 9.93 24.20
C LEU A 171 20.52 9.54 23.23
N PRO A 172 21.66 9.06 23.73
CA PRO A 172 22.68 8.48 22.86
C PRO A 172 22.12 7.26 22.09
N SER A 173 22.54 7.07 20.84
CA SER A 173 22.04 6.01 19.95
C SER A 173 22.17 4.59 20.49
N TYR A 174 23.17 4.33 21.33
CA TYR A 174 23.36 3.02 21.98
C TYR A 174 22.37 2.73 23.11
N PHE A 175 21.52 3.69 23.48
CA PHE A 175 20.56 3.51 24.56
C PHE A 175 19.34 2.72 24.07
N PRO A 176 18.85 1.69 24.80
CA PRO A 176 17.82 0.76 24.29
C PRO A 176 16.47 1.36 23.88
N VAL A 177 16.17 2.60 24.27
CA VAL A 177 14.92 3.30 23.92
C VAL A 177 15.16 4.46 22.94
N HIS A 178 16.36 4.57 22.36
CA HIS A 178 16.63 5.55 21.33
C HIS A 178 15.82 5.21 20.05
N PRO A 179 15.11 6.17 19.43
CA PRO A 179 14.20 5.87 18.31
C PRO A 179 14.83 5.38 16.99
N GLU A 180 16.17 5.37 16.85
CA GLU A 180 16.89 5.01 15.60
C GLU A 180 16.42 3.72 14.95
N ASP A 181 16.16 2.70 15.75
CA ASP A 181 15.70 1.40 15.25
C ASP A 181 14.18 1.18 15.40
N GLY A 182 13.45 2.14 16.00
CA GLY A 182 12.29 1.84 16.84
C GLY A 182 10.88 2.26 16.39
N MET A 183 10.69 3.10 15.37
CA MET A 183 9.35 3.41 14.85
C MET A 183 9.35 3.56 13.33
N LYS A 184 8.84 2.55 12.63
CA LYS A 184 8.70 2.54 11.18
C LYS A 184 7.23 2.53 10.80
N MET A 185 6.79 3.57 10.08
CA MET A 185 5.48 3.59 9.44
C MET A 185 5.68 3.35 7.95
N GLN A 186 5.20 2.21 7.45
CA GLN A 186 5.20 1.92 6.02
C GLN A 186 3.77 1.68 5.54
N SER A 187 3.32 2.52 4.62
CA SER A 187 2.53 2.05 3.48
C SER A 187 2.55 3.14 2.40
N PHE A 188 3.35 2.89 1.37
CA PHE A 188 3.28 3.54 0.07
C PHE A 188 3.46 2.46 -1.01
N GLY A 189 3.09 2.78 -2.25
CA GLY A 189 2.84 1.81 -3.31
C GLY A 189 3.90 0.72 -3.53
N SER A 190 3.47 -0.37 -4.16
CA SER A 190 4.27 -1.57 -4.44
C SER A 190 4.98 -1.51 -5.80
N GLN A 191 5.14 -0.33 -6.42
CA GLN A 191 5.49 -0.23 -7.85
C GLN A 191 6.83 -0.89 -8.19
N VAL A 192 7.86 -0.71 -7.35
CA VAL A 192 9.18 -1.34 -7.54
C VAL A 192 9.12 -2.84 -7.26
N TRP A 193 8.36 -3.25 -6.23
CA TRP A 193 8.14 -4.65 -5.88
C TRP A 193 7.47 -5.42 -7.02
N ASP A 194 6.33 -4.91 -7.49
CA ASP A 194 5.54 -5.51 -8.56
C ASP A 194 6.34 -5.54 -9.88
N ALA A 195 6.98 -4.43 -10.25
CA ALA A 195 7.80 -4.37 -11.47
C ALA A 195 8.96 -5.39 -11.43
N SER A 196 9.60 -5.59 -10.27
CA SER A 196 10.67 -6.57 -10.10
C SER A 196 10.16 -8.00 -10.31
N PHE A 197 9.04 -8.39 -9.68
CA PHE A 197 8.48 -9.73 -9.83
C PHE A 197 7.90 -9.99 -11.22
N PHE A 198 7.20 -9.02 -11.80
CA PHE A 198 6.69 -9.16 -13.18
C PHE A 198 7.83 -9.32 -14.17
N LEU A 199 8.92 -8.55 -14.07
CA LEU A 199 10.06 -8.72 -14.96
C LEU A 199 10.73 -10.08 -14.81
N GLN A 200 10.87 -10.59 -13.58
CA GLN A 200 11.41 -11.93 -13.35
C GLN A 200 10.53 -12.99 -14.01
N ALA A 201 9.20 -12.90 -13.84
CA ALA A 201 8.26 -13.83 -14.47
C ALA A 201 8.26 -13.74 -16.01
N LEU A 202 8.31 -12.52 -16.57
CA LEU A 202 8.34 -12.28 -18.01
C LEU A 202 9.64 -12.77 -18.67
N LEU A 203 10.78 -12.64 -17.99
CA LEU A 203 12.05 -13.19 -18.48
C LEU A 203 12.08 -14.70 -18.38
N ALA A 204 11.58 -15.27 -17.27
CA ALA A 204 11.52 -16.71 -17.04
C ALA A 204 10.61 -17.44 -18.03
N SER A 205 9.66 -16.74 -18.65
CA SER A 205 8.77 -17.34 -19.65
C SER A 205 9.44 -17.64 -20.98
N ASN A 206 10.64 -17.11 -21.23
CA ASN A 206 11.40 -17.28 -22.47
C ASN A 206 10.62 -16.85 -23.74
N LEU A 207 9.85 -15.75 -23.64
CA LEU A 207 9.01 -15.21 -24.73
C LEU A 207 9.42 -13.77 -25.09
N SER A 208 10.70 -13.44 -24.87
CA SER A 208 11.24 -12.09 -25.03
C SER A 208 11.03 -11.51 -26.43
N ASP A 209 10.98 -12.35 -27.47
CA ASP A 209 10.74 -11.92 -28.85
C ASP A 209 9.33 -11.33 -29.04
N GLU A 210 8.35 -11.75 -28.22
CA GLU A 210 6.97 -11.27 -28.30
C GLU A 210 6.71 -10.02 -27.44
N ILE A 211 7.46 -9.87 -26.35
CA ILE A 211 7.22 -8.86 -25.31
C ILE A 211 8.46 -7.99 -25.03
N GLY A 212 9.43 -7.98 -25.92
CA GLY A 212 10.71 -7.30 -25.72
C GLY A 212 10.56 -5.82 -25.37
N HIS A 213 9.59 -5.13 -25.97
CA HIS A 213 9.27 -3.75 -25.62
C HIS A 213 8.80 -3.61 -24.16
N THR A 214 7.91 -4.49 -23.70
CA THR A 214 7.42 -4.52 -22.31
C THR A 214 8.57 -4.74 -21.32
N ILE A 215 9.44 -5.70 -21.61
CA ILE A 215 10.61 -6.02 -20.78
C ILE A 215 11.55 -4.82 -20.72
N MET A 216 11.88 -4.22 -21.86
CA MET A 216 12.75 -3.04 -21.94
C MET A 216 12.17 -1.86 -21.16
N LYS A 217 10.86 -1.64 -21.26
CA LYS A 217 10.18 -0.56 -20.54
C LYS A 217 10.20 -0.77 -19.03
N GLY A 218 9.95 -2.00 -18.56
CA GLY A 218 10.04 -2.34 -17.15
C GLY A 218 11.46 -2.23 -16.62
N HIS A 219 12.45 -2.68 -17.39
CA HIS A 219 13.86 -2.50 -17.05
C HIS A 219 14.22 -1.01 -16.91
N ASN A 220 13.78 -0.17 -17.84
CA ASN A 220 14.01 1.27 -17.78
C ASN A 220 13.35 1.90 -16.56
N PHE A 221 12.15 1.46 -16.18
CA PHE A 221 11.50 1.89 -14.94
C PHE A 221 12.37 1.59 -13.71
N LEU A 222 12.85 0.35 -13.56
CA LEU A 222 13.70 -0.02 -12.42
C LEU A 222 15.02 0.75 -12.40
N LYS A 223 15.67 0.90 -13.56
CA LYS A 223 16.91 1.67 -13.72
C LYS A 223 16.75 3.15 -13.36
N ASN A 224 15.58 3.72 -13.66
CA ASN A 224 15.26 5.11 -13.34
C ASN A 224 14.81 5.29 -11.90
N SER A 225 14.26 4.24 -11.27
CA SER A 225 13.85 4.24 -9.86
C SER A 225 15.01 4.00 -8.89
N GLN A 226 16.20 3.66 -9.41
CA GLN A 226 17.39 3.43 -8.59
C GLN A 226 17.84 4.75 -7.93
N VAL A 227 17.96 4.75 -6.60
CA VAL A 227 18.62 5.83 -5.86
C VAL A 227 20.12 5.80 -6.18
N ARG A 228 20.63 6.87 -6.80
CA ARG A 228 22.03 6.94 -7.28
C ARG A 228 22.93 7.71 -6.35
N ASP A 229 22.35 8.68 -5.65
CA ASP A 229 23.05 9.63 -4.82
C ASP A 229 22.37 9.65 -3.45
N ASN A 230 23.17 9.79 -2.39
CA ASN A 230 22.62 10.09 -1.08
C ASN A 230 22.04 11.52 -1.10
N PRO A 231 21.02 11.82 -0.28
CA PRO A 231 20.53 13.18 -0.14
C PRO A 231 21.68 14.15 0.27
N PRO A 232 21.62 15.45 -0.09
CA PRO A 232 22.69 16.42 0.18
C PRO A 232 22.72 16.90 1.64
N GLY A 233 23.80 16.60 2.39
CA GLY A 233 23.90 16.87 3.84
C GLY A 233 24.65 15.77 4.62
N ASP A 234 24.87 15.95 5.92
CA ASP A 234 25.43 14.91 6.80
C ASP A 234 24.31 13.99 7.31
N PHE A 235 23.96 12.97 6.52
CA PHE A 235 22.89 12.02 6.82
C PHE A 235 23.31 10.88 7.76
N LYS A 236 24.52 10.93 8.33
CA LYS A 236 24.87 9.99 9.41
C LYS A 236 24.11 10.27 10.70
N GLU A 237 23.57 11.49 10.87
CA GLU A 237 22.81 11.88 12.06
C GLU A 237 21.29 11.80 11.88
N CYS A 238 20.80 11.71 10.64
CA CYS A 238 19.38 11.45 10.37
C CYS A 238 19.19 9.93 10.38
N LEU A 239 18.23 9.42 11.15
CA LEU A 239 18.00 8.00 11.46
C LEU A 239 17.49 7.17 10.26
N ASP A 240 17.86 7.62 9.07
CA ASP A 240 17.48 7.13 7.78
C ASP A 240 18.50 6.09 7.31
N THR A 241 18.10 4.82 7.30
CA THR A 241 18.82 3.75 6.58
C THR A 241 18.66 3.87 5.05
N PHE A 242 18.55 5.10 4.54
CA PHE A 242 18.44 5.46 3.12
C PHE A 242 19.82 5.69 2.46
N LEU A 243 20.89 5.20 3.08
CA LEU A 243 22.23 5.35 2.55
C LEU A 243 22.52 4.26 1.51
N LYS A 244 22.99 4.68 0.34
CA LYS A 244 23.57 3.85 -0.73
C LYS A 244 24.61 2.85 -0.19
N ASP A 245 25.31 3.22 0.89
CA ASP A 245 26.42 2.46 1.47
C ASP A 245 26.02 1.57 2.66
N HIS A 246 24.77 1.61 3.13
CA HIS A 246 24.32 0.80 4.28
C HIS A 246 23.37 -0.33 3.91
N GLY A 247 23.18 -0.63 2.63
CA GLY A 247 22.51 -1.85 2.17
C GLY A 247 21.01 -1.97 2.50
N HIS A 248 20.46 -1.21 3.44
CA HIS A 248 19.08 -1.35 3.91
C HIS A 248 18.03 -0.62 3.06
N PHE A 249 18.38 -0.20 1.84
CA PHE A 249 17.36 -0.18 0.80
C PHE A 249 16.97 -1.63 0.55
N LEU A 250 15.85 -2.06 1.12
CA LEU A 250 15.10 -3.17 0.52
C LEU A 250 15.84 -4.53 0.55
N ILE A 251 16.69 -4.84 1.56
CA ILE A 251 17.34 -6.17 1.68
C ILE A 251 16.32 -7.31 1.87
N GLU A 252 15.10 -7.06 2.34
CA GLU A 252 14.03 -8.06 2.30
C GLU A 252 13.22 -8.07 1.00
N ILE A 253 13.39 -7.08 0.12
CA ILE A 253 12.57 -6.91 -1.08
C ILE A 253 13.23 -7.47 -2.34
N MET A 254 14.55 -7.57 -2.35
CA MET A 254 15.26 -8.36 -3.33
C MET A 254 16.42 -9.03 -2.62
N ASP A 255 16.27 -10.31 -2.28
CA ASP A 255 17.45 -11.17 -2.09
C ASP A 255 18.37 -10.87 -3.29
N GLY A 256 19.61 -10.43 -3.04
CA GLY A 256 20.50 -9.80 -4.03
C GLY A 256 20.71 -10.61 -5.32
N LYS A 257 20.22 -11.84 -5.35
CA LYS A 257 20.02 -12.67 -6.53
C LYS A 257 19.18 -12.02 -7.62
N SER A 258 18.11 -11.28 -7.34
CA SER A 258 17.20 -10.79 -8.41
C SER A 258 17.85 -9.74 -9.31
N LEU A 259 18.60 -8.79 -8.75
CA LEU A 259 19.33 -7.77 -9.53
C LEU A 259 20.54 -8.38 -10.25
N ILE A 260 21.22 -9.32 -9.60
CA ILE A 260 22.34 -10.09 -10.19
C ILE A 260 21.85 -11.00 -11.32
N VAL A 261 20.67 -11.62 -11.19
CA VAL A 261 20.05 -12.46 -12.22
C VAL A 261 19.58 -11.59 -13.38
N LEU A 262 18.97 -10.42 -13.14
CA LEU A 262 18.63 -9.45 -14.19
C LEU A 262 19.87 -8.93 -14.93
N GLN A 263 20.94 -8.56 -14.23
CA GLN A 263 22.20 -8.13 -14.85
C GLN A 263 22.90 -9.27 -15.60
N LYS A 264 22.89 -10.50 -15.05
CA LYS A 264 23.45 -11.67 -15.73
C LYS A 264 22.66 -12.05 -16.98
N LEU A 265 21.33 -12.08 -16.91
CA LEU A 265 20.47 -12.37 -18.07
C LEU A 265 20.59 -11.32 -19.16
N LEU A 266 20.69 -10.03 -18.81
CA LEU A 266 20.93 -8.96 -19.78
C LEU A 266 22.34 -9.00 -20.38
N SER A 267 23.37 -9.40 -19.60
CA SER A 267 24.73 -9.58 -20.12
C SER A 267 24.83 -10.75 -21.11
N VAL A 268 24.04 -11.81 -20.92
CA VAL A 268 23.96 -12.94 -21.87
C VAL A 268 23.20 -12.53 -23.14
N ALA A 269 22.16 -11.71 -23.03
CA ALA A 269 21.43 -11.19 -24.18
C ALA A 269 22.26 -10.23 -25.05
N TYR A 270 23.17 -9.46 -24.45
CA TYR A 270 24.08 -8.55 -25.18
C TYR A 270 25.23 -9.25 -25.91
N ILE A 271 25.52 -10.52 -25.58
CA ILE A 271 26.57 -11.33 -26.20
C ILE A 271 26.07 -12.06 -27.48
N LEU A 272 24.75 -12.02 -27.76
CA LEU A 272 24.14 -12.68 -28.92
C LEU A 272 23.71 -11.71 -30.04
N GLN A 273 24.25 -10.49 -30.07
CA GLN A 273 24.22 -9.59 -31.23
C GLN A 273 25.62 -9.49 -31.85
#